data_AF-A0A968Z0F3-F1
#
_entry.id   AF-A0A968Z0F3-F1
#
_cell.length_a   1.000
_cell.length_b   1.000
_cell.length_c   1.000
_cell.angle_alpha   90.00
_cell.angle_beta   90.00
_cell.angle_gamma   90.00
#
_symmetry.space_group_name_H-M   'P 1'
#
loop_
_entity.id
_entity.type
_entity.pdbx_description
1 polymer ?
#
loop_
_entity_poly.entity_id
_entity_poly.type
_entity_poly.pdbx_seq_one_letter_code
_entity_poly.pdbx_strand_id
1 'polypeptide(L)' 'EVLGMEKDALVEDFMITYGEALANIGFNNREVMRLSAQGLAVV' A
#
# COMPACT_ATOMS: atom_id res chain seq x y z
N GLU A 1 24.71 7.77 2.29
CA GLU A 1 24.01 7.55 1.02
C GLU A 1 22.65 6.95 1.32
N VAL A 2 21.57 7.65 0.94
CA VAL A 2 20.25 7.03 0.82
C VAL A 2 20.24 6.39 -0.57
N LEU A 3 19.71 5.17 -0.70
CA LEU A 3 19.81 4.24 -1.84
C LEU A 3 19.29 4.75 -3.21
N GLY A 4 19.12 6.06 -3.42
CA GLY A 4 18.58 6.63 -4.67
C GLY A 4 17.13 6.20 -4.94
N MET A 5 16.42 5.74 -3.91
CA MET A 5 15.04 5.30 -4.02
C MET A 5 14.12 6.49 -3.78
N GLU A 6 13.33 6.81 -4.80
CA GLU A 6 12.27 7.82 -4.69
C GLU A 6 11.19 7.33 -3.74
N LYS A 7 10.80 8.19 -2.80
CA LYS A 7 9.78 7.85 -1.79
C LYS A 7 8.46 7.42 -2.44
N ASP A 8 8.06 8.09 -3.52
CA ASP A 8 6.81 7.81 -4.21
C ASP A 8 6.81 6.43 -4.88
N ALA A 9 7.95 6.02 -5.45
CA ALA A 9 8.12 4.69 -6.02
C ALA A 9 8.01 3.59 -4.95
N LEU A 10 8.60 3.82 -3.77
CA LEU A 10 8.49 2.89 -2.65
C LEU A 10 7.06 2.77 -2.11
N VAL A 11 6.32 3.88 -2.10
CA VAL A 11 4.92 3.91 -1.67
C VAL A 11 4.03 3.20 -2.68
N GLU A 12 4.27 3.36 -3.97
CA GLU A 12 3.54 2.66 -5.03
C GLU A 12 3.72 1.13 -4.93
N ASP A 13 4.97 0.67 -4.88
CA ASP A 13 5.29 -0.76 -4.78
C ASP A 13 4.71 -1.40 -3.50
N PHE A 14 4.76 -0.66 -2.39
CA PHE A 14 4.15 -1.08 -1.12
C PHE A 14 2.64 -1.24 -1.26
N MET A 15 1.97 -0.29 -1.89
CA MET A 15 0.51 -0.26 -2.01
C MET A 15 -0.05 -1.39 -2.87
N ILE A 16 0.65 -1.72 -3.96
CA ILE A 16 0.31 -2.86 -4.82
C ILE A 16 0.41 -4.15 -4.02
N THR A 17 1.59 -4.40 -3.43
CA THR A 17 1.86 -5.66 -2.71
C THR A 17 0.95 -5.83 -1.49
N TYR A 18 0.73 -4.76 -0.73
CA TYR A 18 -0.12 -4.79 0.46
C TYR A 18 -1.59 -5.01 0.10
N GLY A 19 -2.09 -4.38 -0.96
CA GLY A 19 -3.45 -4.58 -1.44
C GLY A 19 -3.71 -6.01 -1.91
N GLU A 20 -2.77 -6.59 -2.67
CA GLU A 20 -2.83 -7.99 -3.12
C GLU A 20 -2.81 -8.97 -1.94
N ALA A 21 -1.97 -8.72 -0.93
CA ALA A 21 -1.93 -9.54 0.28
C ALA A 21 -3.27 -9.51 1.03
N LEU A 22 -3.88 -8.32 1.20
CA LEU A 22 -5.19 -8.21 1.85
C LEU A 22 -6.29 -8.91 1.06
N ALA A 23 -6.30 -8.78 -0.27
CA ALA A 23 -7.24 -9.50 -1.12
C ALA A 23 -7.09 -11.02 -0.97
N ASN A 24 -5.84 -11.53 -0.96
CA ASN A 24 -5.54 -12.95 -0.76
C ASN A 24 -5.94 -13.48 0.63
N ILE A 25 -5.90 -12.64 1.66
CA ILE A 25 -6.39 -12.99 3.01
C ILE A 25 -7.93 -13.13 3.03
N GLY A 26 -8.63 -12.45 2.12
CA GLY A 26 -10.09 -12.53 1.98
C GLY A 26 -10.82 -11.23 2.31
N PHE A 27 -10.13 -10.09 2.41
CA PHE A 27 -10.79 -8.78 2.53
C PHE A 27 -11.50 -8.42 1.23
N ASN A 28 -12.66 -7.79 1.32
CA ASN A 28 -13.37 -7.32 0.13
C ASN A 28 -12.68 -6.07 -0.45
N ASN A 29 -12.88 -5.80 -1.74
CA ASN A 29 -12.24 -4.67 -2.43
C ASN A 29 -12.47 -3.31 -1.75
N ARG A 30 -13.61 -3.14 -1.07
CA ARG A 30 -13.94 -1.89 -0.35
C ARG A 30 -13.11 -1.76 0.93
N GLU A 31 -12.89 -2.86 1.64
CA GLU A 31 -12.03 -2.93 2.83
C GLU A 31 -10.56 -2.74 2.46
N VAL A 32 -10.09 -3.38 1.39
CA VAL A 32 -8.73 -3.21 0.88
C VAL A 32 -8.47 -1.73 0.57
N MET A 33 -9.32 -1.09 -0.24
CA MET A 33 -9.20 0.35 -0.54
C MET A 33 -9.20 1.23 0.71
N ARG A 34 -10.07 0.93 1.69
CA ARG A 34 -10.15 1.70 2.93
C ARG A 34 -8.90 1.54 3.80
N LEU A 35 -8.39 0.33 3.93
CA LEU A 35 -7.19 0.02 4.72
C LEU A 35 -5.92 0.60 4.07
N SER A 36 -5.81 0.44 2.74
CA SER A 36 -4.73 1.04 1.94
C SER A 36 -4.73 2.57 2.03
N ALA A 37 -5.90 3.22 2.01
CA ALA A 37 -6.01 4.67 2.20
C ALA A 37 -5.65 5.13 3.62
N GLN A 38 -5.98 4.34 4.65
CA GLN A 38 -5.59 4.64 6.04
C GLN A 38 -4.07 4.56 6.26
N GLY A 39 -3.38 3.67 5.56
CA GLY A 39 -1.91 3.59 5.59
C GLY A 39 -1.22 4.80 4.96
N LEU A 40 -1.87 5.48 4.01
CA LEU A 40 -1.38 6.67 3.32
C LEU A 40 -1.81 7.99 4.00
N ALA A 41 -2.97 8.04 4.64
CA ALA A 41 -3.57 9.25 5.20
C ALA A 41 -2.91 9.78 6.48
N VAL A 42 -1.75 9.24 6.87
CA VAL A 42 -0.97 9.69 8.04
C VAL A 42 0.09 10.75 7.65
N VAL A 43 -0.02 11.37 6.47
CA VAL A 43 0.84 12.49 6.04
C VAL A 43 0.00 13.66 5.57
#